data_AF-A0A366KQV1-F1
#
_entry.id   AF-A0A366KQV1-F1
#
_cell.length_a   1.000
_cell.length_b   1.000
_cell.length_c   1.000
_cell.angle_alpha   90.00
_cell.angle_beta   90.00
_cell.angle_gamma   90.00
#
_symmetry.space_group_name_H-M   'P 1'
#
loop_
_entity.id
_entity.type
_entity.pdbx_description
1 polymer ?
#
loop_
_entity_poly.entity_id
_entity_poly.type
_entity_poly.pdbx_seq_one_letter_code
_entity_poly.pdbx_strand_id
1 'polypeptide(L)'
;MKKYLFILLVFVASSASAQIIKFTIKGVIANTDSIKYAYLTTLSQQIPISDEKIFMVMPVVDGKFEFNGTFDLEGKDYQYASVFVEERGNISKEEALSKFRNLIWVTGRRKNARLLVLENLTLSIDEYGKTKESKITEKGIFTRQSDEVAEAIKARNRKMIAFVKKYSDSPVAFYQVEQITSMFDESSRDRMQSMWGSPLELFNELSPRLKNSKKGLKLKKSIDDKVK
;
A
#
# COMPACT_ATOMS: atom_id res chain seq x y z
N MET A 1 6.03 44.57 20.94
CA MET A 1 4.84 43.88 20.36
C MET A 1 5.05 43.33 18.94
N LYS A 2 5.92 43.90 18.08
CA LYS A 2 6.16 43.38 16.72
C LYS A 2 6.91 42.03 16.62
N LYS A 3 7.68 41.63 17.64
CA LYS A 3 8.47 40.37 17.63
C LYS A 3 7.64 39.10 17.92
N TYR A 4 6.51 39.24 18.61
CA TYR A 4 5.63 38.10 18.94
C TYR A 4 4.69 37.73 17.76
N LEU A 5 4.41 38.68 16.87
CA LEU A 5 3.60 38.44 15.67
C LEU A 5 4.33 37.51 14.68
N PHE A 6 5.66 37.59 14.63
CA PHE A 6 6.50 36.77 13.74
C PHE A 6 6.53 35.30 14.18
N ILE A 7 6.50 35.04 15.49
CA ILE A 7 6.46 33.67 16.04
C ILE A 7 5.09 33.02 15.78
N LEU A 8 4.00 33.78 15.86
CA LEU A 8 2.65 33.28 15.53
C LEU A 8 2.52 32.90 14.05
N LEU A 9 3.10 33.70 13.14
CA LEU A 9 3.12 33.44 11.69
C LEU A 9 3.97 32.21 11.32
N VAL A 10 5.07 31.94 12.05
CA VAL A 10 5.91 30.75 11.86
C VAL A 10 5.20 29.47 12.36
N PHE A 11 4.37 29.58 13.41
CA PHE A 11 3.58 28.44 13.92
C PHE A 11 2.46 28.01 12.97
N VAL A 12 1.81 28.94 12.27
CA VAL A 12 0.77 28.60 11.28
C VAL A 12 1.39 27.92 10.05
N ALA A 13 2.59 28.34 9.62
CA ALA A 13 3.32 27.72 8.51
C ALA A 13 3.91 26.33 8.83
N SER A 14 3.93 25.94 10.11
CA SER A 14 4.36 24.60 10.57
C SER A 14 3.18 23.69 10.93
N SER A 15 1.95 24.11 10.61
CA SER A 15 0.80 23.22 10.57
C SER A 15 1.08 22.16 9.52
N ALA A 16 1.50 20.97 9.97
CA ALA A 16 1.74 19.81 9.14
C ALA A 16 0.64 19.71 8.09
N SER A 17 1.03 19.76 6.81
CA SER A 17 0.09 19.56 5.72
C SER A 17 -0.39 18.12 5.80
N ALA A 18 -1.46 17.89 6.54
CA ALA A 18 -2.20 16.64 6.56
C ALA A 18 -2.55 16.31 5.11
N GLN A 19 -1.88 15.31 4.55
CA GLN A 19 -2.07 14.93 3.17
C GLN A 19 -3.29 14.02 3.13
N ILE A 20 -4.47 14.62 3.02
CA ILE A 20 -5.73 13.89 2.98
C ILE A 20 -5.93 13.32 1.57
N ILE A 21 -6.17 12.01 1.48
CA ILE A 21 -6.64 11.36 0.26
C ILE A 21 -8.14 11.13 0.32
N LYS A 22 -8.82 11.31 -0.83
CA LYS A 22 -10.20 10.85 -1.05
C LYS A 22 -10.15 9.56 -1.85
N PHE A 23 -10.92 8.56 -1.45
CA PHE A 23 -10.96 7.27 -2.13
C PHE A 23 -12.40 6.80 -2.39
N THR A 24 -12.56 6.09 -3.50
CA THR A 24 -13.76 5.35 -3.88
C THR A 24 -13.34 3.97 -4.37
N ILE A 25 -13.65 2.94 -3.59
CA ILE A 25 -13.34 1.54 -3.93
C ILE A 25 -14.64 0.83 -4.24
N LYS A 26 -14.80 0.41 -5.48
CA LYS A 26 -15.97 -0.33 -5.97
C LYS A 26 -15.62 -1.79 -6.17
N GLY A 27 -16.60 -2.67 -6.02
CA GLY A 27 -16.45 -4.07 -6.39
C GLY A 27 -17.68 -4.60 -7.11
N VAL A 28 -17.45 -5.47 -8.08
CA VAL A 28 -18.47 -6.26 -8.77
C VAL A 28 -18.16 -7.74 -8.57
N ILE A 29 -19.13 -8.49 -8.08
CA ILE A 29 -19.02 -9.90 -7.73
C ILE A 29 -19.93 -10.68 -8.67
N ALA A 30 -19.36 -11.62 -9.44
CA ALA A 30 -20.13 -12.35 -10.44
C ALA A 30 -21.06 -13.42 -9.83
N ASN A 31 -20.66 -14.06 -8.72
CA ASN A 31 -21.48 -15.01 -7.98
C ASN A 31 -21.74 -14.51 -6.55
N THR A 32 -23.00 -14.21 -6.24
CA THR A 32 -23.42 -13.50 -5.03
C THR A 32 -24.10 -14.38 -3.98
N ASP A 33 -24.34 -15.66 -4.27
CA ASP A 33 -25.33 -16.47 -3.53
C ASP A 33 -25.03 -16.61 -2.04
N SER A 34 -23.77 -16.43 -1.64
CA SER A 34 -23.36 -16.44 -0.23
C SER A 34 -22.88 -15.10 0.31
N ILE A 35 -22.61 -14.08 -0.52
CA ILE A 35 -21.92 -12.87 -0.10
C ILE A 35 -22.92 -11.76 0.23
N LYS A 36 -22.84 -11.23 1.45
CA LYS A 36 -23.75 -10.16 1.92
C LYS A 36 -23.04 -8.87 2.28
N TYR A 37 -21.76 -8.93 2.63
CA TYR A 37 -21.02 -7.76 3.11
C TYR A 37 -19.62 -7.71 2.54
N ALA A 38 -19.17 -6.49 2.25
CA ALA A 38 -17.79 -6.17 1.96
C ALA A 38 -17.21 -5.40 3.14
N TYR A 39 -15.94 -5.66 3.41
CA TYR A 39 -15.17 -5.02 4.47
C TYR A 39 -13.93 -4.35 3.87
N LEU A 40 -13.64 -3.13 4.31
CA LEU A 40 -12.41 -2.41 3.99
C LEU A 40 -11.67 -2.11 5.29
N THR A 41 -10.38 -2.42 5.34
CA THR A 41 -9.58 -2.10 6.52
C THR A 41 -8.13 -1.76 6.24
N THR A 42 -7.58 -0.78 6.96
CA THR A 42 -6.13 -0.52 6.98
C THR A 42 -5.39 -1.34 8.04
N LEU A 43 -6.07 -2.29 8.70
CA LEU A 43 -5.43 -3.25 9.59
C LEU A 43 -4.42 -4.10 8.81
N SER A 44 -3.22 -4.24 9.36
CA SER A 44 -2.15 -5.07 8.80
C SER A 44 -1.49 -5.91 9.89
N GLN A 45 -0.71 -6.91 9.48
CA GLN A 45 0.03 -7.80 10.37
C GLN A 45 1.07 -7.08 11.24
N GLN A 46 1.52 -5.89 10.83
CA GLN A 46 2.72 -5.24 11.35
C GLN A 46 2.45 -3.95 12.16
N ILE A 47 1.18 -3.56 12.38
CA ILE A 47 0.87 -2.26 13.01
C ILE A 47 -0.01 -2.46 14.27
N PRO A 48 0.44 -2.04 15.46
CA PRO A 48 -0.39 -1.94 16.68
C PRO A 48 -1.64 -1.06 16.47
N ILE A 49 -2.74 -1.29 17.20
CA ILE A 49 -3.94 -0.45 17.08
C ILE A 49 -3.68 0.87 17.81
N SER A 50 -3.38 1.93 17.07
CA SER A 50 -3.71 3.30 17.46
C SER A 50 -4.84 3.79 16.55
N ASP A 51 -5.60 4.78 17.02
CA ASP A 51 -7.03 5.00 16.74
C ASP A 51 -7.41 5.52 15.33
N GLU A 52 -6.52 5.45 14.34
CA GLU A 52 -6.73 6.08 13.02
C GLU A 52 -6.85 5.06 11.86
N LYS A 53 -7.35 3.85 12.15
CA LYS A 53 -7.47 2.80 11.13
C LYS A 53 -8.88 2.73 10.57
N ILE A 54 -8.99 2.76 9.24
CA ILE A 54 -10.25 2.49 8.54
C ILE A 54 -10.70 1.06 8.90
N PHE A 55 -11.96 0.95 9.30
CA PHE A 55 -12.71 -0.28 9.34
C PHE A 55 -14.13 0.04 8.89
N MET A 56 -14.43 -0.26 7.64
CA MET A 56 -15.73 0.02 7.02
C MET A 56 -16.40 -1.28 6.62
N VAL A 57 -17.73 -1.32 6.77
CA VAL A 57 -18.58 -2.43 6.37
C VAL A 57 -19.64 -1.87 5.44
N MET A 58 -19.83 -2.50 4.28
CA MET A 58 -20.84 -2.12 3.30
C MET A 58 -21.63 -3.35 2.87
N PRO A 59 -22.96 -3.24 2.70
CA PRO A 59 -23.74 -4.32 2.14
C PRO A 59 -23.36 -4.54 0.67
N VAL A 60 -23.45 -5.80 0.23
CA VAL A 60 -23.40 -6.16 -1.19
C VAL A 60 -24.82 -6.22 -1.71
N VAL A 61 -25.14 -5.35 -2.66
CA VAL A 61 -26.47 -5.25 -3.29
C VAL A 61 -26.31 -5.48 -4.79
N ASP A 62 -27.05 -6.44 -5.34
CA ASP A 62 -26.94 -6.84 -6.76
C ASP A 62 -25.50 -7.13 -7.20
N GLY A 63 -24.75 -7.80 -6.33
CA GLY A 63 -23.34 -8.14 -6.54
C GLY A 63 -22.38 -6.96 -6.51
N LYS A 64 -22.80 -5.80 -6.01
CA LYS A 64 -21.97 -4.59 -5.98
C LYS A 64 -21.78 -4.09 -4.56
N PHE A 65 -20.60 -3.54 -4.31
CA PHE A 65 -20.32 -2.75 -3.11
C PHE A 65 -19.52 -1.50 -3.46
N GLU A 66 -19.59 -0.51 -2.59
CA GLU A 66 -18.84 0.74 -2.74
C GLU A 66 -18.42 1.28 -1.37
N PHE A 67 -17.11 1.51 -1.21
CA PHE A 67 -16.55 2.26 -0.09
C PHE A 67 -16.17 3.65 -0.55
N ASN A 68 -16.62 4.65 0.21
CA ASN A 68 -16.23 6.04 0.01
C ASN A 68 -15.71 6.63 1.31
N GLY A 69 -14.60 7.35 1.26
CA GLY A 69 -14.07 7.99 2.44
C GLY A 69 -12.87 8.89 2.19
N THR A 70 -12.34 9.40 3.28
CA THR A 70 -11.13 10.19 3.31
C THR A 70 -10.15 9.62 4.33
N PHE A 71 -8.85 9.78 4.09
CA PHE A 71 -7.82 9.28 4.98
C PHE A 71 -6.65 10.26 5.05
N ASP A 72 -6.14 10.54 6.25
CA ASP A 72 -4.92 11.33 6.41
C ASP A 72 -3.69 10.42 6.21
N LEU A 73 -2.84 10.75 5.26
CA LEU A 73 -1.65 9.97 4.95
C LEU A 73 -0.48 10.25 5.91
N GLU A 74 -0.59 11.24 6.81
CA GLU A 74 0.45 11.57 7.80
C GLU A 74 1.84 11.81 7.15
N GLY A 75 1.87 12.42 5.95
CA GLY A 75 3.10 12.67 5.18
C GLY A 75 3.64 11.49 4.37
N LYS A 76 2.90 10.37 4.30
CA LYS A 76 3.12 9.29 3.32
C LYS A 76 2.48 9.62 1.98
N ASP A 77 2.97 9.00 0.91
CA ASP A 77 2.43 9.23 -0.43
C ASP A 77 1.19 8.37 -0.73
N TYR A 78 1.01 7.26 -0.02
CA TYR A 78 -0.17 6.39 -0.10
C TYR A 78 -0.33 5.51 1.15
N GLN A 79 -1.49 4.87 1.30
CA GLN A 79 -1.81 3.95 2.38
C GLN A 79 -2.35 2.62 1.82
N TYR A 80 -1.81 1.50 2.29
CA TYR A 80 -2.37 0.18 1.99
C TYR A 80 -3.63 -0.10 2.82
N ALA A 81 -4.58 -0.81 2.22
CA ALA A 81 -5.75 -1.37 2.86
C ALA A 81 -6.02 -2.78 2.33
N SER A 82 -6.88 -3.51 3.01
CA SER A 82 -7.36 -4.82 2.63
C SER A 82 -8.86 -4.78 2.42
N VAL A 83 -9.32 -5.36 1.31
CA VAL A 83 -10.73 -5.63 1.06
C VAL A 83 -11.00 -7.13 1.15
N PHE A 84 -12.05 -7.51 1.85
CA PHE A 84 -12.54 -8.88 1.89
C PHE A 84 -14.07 -8.89 1.90
N VAL A 85 -14.67 -9.99 1.47
CA VAL A 85 -16.13 -10.15 1.43
C VAL A 85 -16.54 -11.33 2.29
N GLU A 86 -17.67 -11.24 2.96
CA GLU A 86 -18.14 -12.25 3.91
C GLU A 86 -19.66 -12.38 3.89
N GLU A 87 -20.14 -13.55 4.32
CA GLU A 87 -21.57 -13.86 4.38
C GLU A 87 -22.24 -13.18 5.58
N ARG A 88 -21.45 -12.97 6.64
CA ARG A 88 -21.90 -12.41 7.92
C ARG A 88 -21.58 -10.93 8.00
N GLY A 89 -22.53 -10.15 8.53
CA GLY A 89 -22.40 -8.70 8.74
C GLY A 89 -21.89 -8.29 10.12
N ASN A 90 -21.58 -9.26 10.98
CA ASN A 90 -21.28 -9.03 12.39
C ASN A 90 -19.79 -9.20 12.74
N ILE A 91 -18.90 -9.09 11.75
CA ILE A 91 -17.45 -9.16 11.99
C ILE A 91 -17.02 -7.84 12.65
N SER A 92 -16.55 -7.92 13.89
CA SER A 92 -16.04 -6.76 14.62
C SER A 92 -14.62 -6.39 14.17
N LYS A 93 -14.17 -5.19 14.54
CA LYS A 93 -12.79 -4.72 14.29
C LYS A 93 -11.77 -5.62 15.00
N GLU A 94 -12.09 -6.10 16.19
CA GLU A 94 -11.27 -7.01 17.01
C GLU A 94 -11.17 -8.39 16.37
N GLU A 95 -12.30 -8.92 15.87
CA GLU A 95 -12.28 -10.17 15.12
C GLU A 95 -11.42 -10.02 13.87
N ALA A 96 -11.64 -8.97 13.07
CA ALA A 96 -10.88 -8.71 11.87
C ALA A 96 -9.37 -8.65 12.16
N LEU A 97 -8.97 -7.89 13.17
CA LEU A 97 -7.60 -7.83 13.63
C LEU A 97 -7.05 -9.21 14.02
N SER A 98 -7.81 -9.98 14.79
CA SER A 98 -7.41 -11.34 15.18
C SER A 98 -7.17 -12.22 13.94
N LYS A 99 -8.03 -12.14 12.93
CA LYS A 99 -7.85 -12.88 11.67
C LYS A 99 -6.61 -12.42 10.89
N PHE A 100 -6.31 -11.12 10.85
CA PHE A 100 -5.10 -10.60 10.21
C PHE A 100 -3.83 -11.01 10.96
N ARG A 101 -3.81 -10.90 12.30
CA ARG A 101 -2.68 -11.31 13.15
C ARG A 101 -2.37 -12.80 13.01
N ASN A 102 -3.41 -13.63 12.98
CA ASN A 102 -3.29 -15.07 12.80
C ASN A 102 -3.14 -15.50 11.32
N LEU A 103 -2.96 -14.53 10.42
CA LEU A 103 -2.76 -14.75 8.99
C LEU A 103 -3.90 -15.50 8.28
N ILE A 104 -5.09 -15.60 8.87
CA ILE A 104 -6.22 -16.44 8.39
C ILE A 104 -6.76 -15.95 7.04
N TRP A 105 -6.84 -14.62 6.85
CA TRP A 105 -7.34 -14.03 5.60
C TRP A 105 -6.23 -13.69 4.61
N VAL A 106 -4.97 -13.66 5.06
CA VAL A 106 -3.80 -13.30 4.23
C VAL A 106 -3.11 -14.54 3.66
N THR A 107 -3.07 -15.63 4.44
CA THR A 107 -2.42 -16.91 4.15
C THR A 107 -3.39 -18.08 4.40
N GLY A 108 -3.12 -19.26 3.84
CA GLY A 108 -3.95 -20.46 4.06
C GLY A 108 -5.06 -20.71 3.02
N ARG A 109 -6.08 -21.49 3.41
CA ARG A 109 -7.17 -21.96 2.52
C ARG A 109 -8.27 -20.92 2.26
N ARG A 110 -8.39 -19.89 3.11
CA ARG A 110 -9.43 -18.84 3.02
C ARG A 110 -8.83 -17.49 2.62
N LYS A 111 -7.90 -17.46 1.65
CA LYS A 111 -7.22 -16.26 1.13
C LYS A 111 -8.22 -15.25 0.53
N ASN A 112 -8.96 -14.58 1.39
CA ASN A 112 -10.13 -13.81 1.01
C ASN A 112 -9.90 -12.31 1.18
N ALA A 113 -8.67 -11.88 1.51
CA ALA A 113 -8.29 -10.48 1.55
C ALA A 113 -7.45 -10.09 0.32
N ARG A 114 -7.92 -9.08 -0.40
CA ARG A 114 -7.20 -8.35 -1.42
C ARG A 114 -6.46 -7.18 -0.79
N LEU A 115 -5.14 -7.19 -0.84
CA LEU A 115 -4.35 -6.01 -0.51
C LEU A 115 -4.46 -4.99 -1.66
N LEU A 116 -4.71 -3.74 -1.33
CA LEU A 116 -4.82 -2.64 -2.27
C LEU A 116 -4.32 -1.32 -1.68
N VAL A 117 -4.20 -0.28 -2.50
CA VAL A 117 -3.93 1.08 -2.04
C VAL A 117 -5.26 1.83 -1.89
N LEU A 118 -5.39 2.67 -0.86
CA LEU A 118 -6.52 3.60 -0.74
C LEU A 118 -6.47 4.62 -1.89
N GLU A 119 -7.18 4.31 -2.96
CA GLU A 119 -7.31 5.14 -4.15
C GLU A 119 -8.66 4.87 -4.82
N ASN A 120 -8.94 5.58 -5.90
CA ASN A 120 -10.11 5.27 -6.72
C ASN A 120 -9.84 4.00 -7.54
N LEU A 121 -10.66 2.96 -7.38
CA LEU A 121 -10.52 1.72 -8.16
C LEU A 121 -11.81 0.91 -8.19
N THR A 122 -11.94 0.09 -9.25
CA THR A 122 -13.01 -0.91 -9.37
C THR A 122 -12.40 -2.31 -9.42
N LEU A 123 -12.88 -3.19 -8.54
CA LEU A 123 -12.53 -4.61 -8.50
C LEU A 123 -13.59 -5.47 -9.20
N SER A 124 -13.14 -6.51 -9.87
CA SER A 124 -13.97 -7.63 -10.34
C SER A 124 -13.56 -8.89 -9.58
N ILE A 125 -14.53 -9.51 -8.91
CA ILE A 125 -14.36 -10.72 -8.09
C ILE A 125 -15.20 -11.83 -8.75
N ASP A 126 -14.53 -12.90 -9.16
CA ASP A 126 -15.18 -13.98 -9.90
C ASP A 126 -16.14 -14.78 -8.99
N GLU A 127 -15.72 -15.12 -7.77
CA GLU A 127 -16.53 -15.90 -6.81
C GLU A 127 -16.11 -15.65 -5.35
N TYR A 128 -16.95 -16.12 -4.42
CA TYR A 128 -16.63 -16.11 -2.98
C TYR A 128 -15.32 -16.85 -2.66
N GLY A 129 -14.51 -16.24 -1.81
CA GLY A 129 -13.19 -16.78 -1.44
C GLY A 129 -12.07 -16.47 -2.43
N LYS A 130 -12.37 -15.90 -3.60
CA LYS A 130 -11.38 -15.44 -4.60
C LYS A 130 -11.15 -13.93 -4.60
N THR A 131 -11.45 -13.23 -3.51
CA THR A 131 -11.27 -11.78 -3.43
C THR A 131 -9.81 -11.39 -3.66
N LYS A 132 -8.84 -12.19 -3.19
CA LYS A 132 -7.41 -11.93 -3.38
C LYS A 132 -6.99 -11.90 -4.85
N GLU A 133 -7.60 -12.75 -5.67
CA GLU A 133 -7.39 -12.87 -7.11
C GLU A 133 -8.20 -11.85 -7.93
N SER A 134 -8.92 -10.95 -7.28
CA SER A 134 -9.71 -9.92 -7.96
C SER A 134 -8.88 -9.08 -8.93
N LYS A 135 -9.53 -8.70 -10.02
CA LYS A 135 -8.93 -7.91 -11.10
C LYS A 135 -9.35 -6.44 -10.99
N ILE A 136 -8.41 -5.54 -11.26
CA ILE A 136 -8.69 -4.10 -11.28
C ILE A 136 -9.19 -3.73 -12.68
N THR A 137 -10.49 -3.50 -12.82
CA THR A 137 -11.11 -3.17 -14.12
C THR A 137 -10.99 -1.70 -14.46
N GLU A 138 -10.94 -0.81 -13.47
CA GLU A 138 -10.88 0.65 -13.67
C GLU A 138 -10.00 1.33 -12.62
N LYS A 139 -9.33 2.43 -13.03
CA LYS A 139 -8.44 3.25 -12.18
C LYS A 139 -7.42 2.38 -11.41
N GLY A 140 -7.14 2.60 -10.12
CA GLY A 140 -6.26 1.70 -9.35
C GLY A 140 -4.79 1.69 -9.80
N ILE A 141 -4.21 2.87 -10.06
CA ILE A 141 -2.85 2.99 -10.59
C ILE A 141 -1.82 2.42 -9.62
N PHE A 142 -1.88 2.80 -8.33
CA PHE A 142 -0.89 2.36 -7.35
C PHE A 142 -1.07 0.89 -6.97
N THR A 143 -2.31 0.41 -6.96
CA THR A 143 -2.63 -0.99 -6.69
C THR A 143 -2.11 -1.88 -7.82
N ARG A 144 -2.25 -1.48 -9.10
CA ARG A 144 -1.64 -2.21 -10.22
C ARG A 144 -0.12 -2.24 -10.13
N GLN A 145 0.50 -1.12 -9.76
CA GLN A 145 1.95 -1.08 -9.56
C GLN A 145 2.38 -1.99 -8.40
N SER A 146 1.60 -2.05 -7.32
CA SER A 146 1.83 -2.98 -6.21
C SER A 146 1.71 -4.45 -6.64
N ASP A 147 0.78 -4.78 -7.54
CA ASP A 147 0.71 -6.13 -8.13
C ASP A 147 1.97 -6.44 -8.95
N GLU A 148 2.42 -5.49 -9.78
CA GLU A 148 3.63 -5.65 -10.58
C GLU A 148 4.90 -5.78 -9.71
N VAL A 149 4.96 -5.09 -8.57
CA VAL A 149 6.01 -5.30 -7.55
C VAL A 149 6.00 -6.73 -7.07
N ALA A 150 4.83 -7.27 -6.69
CA ALA A 150 4.73 -8.63 -6.18
C ALA A 150 5.21 -9.66 -7.21
N GLU A 151 4.89 -9.46 -8.49
CA GLU A 151 5.40 -10.30 -9.59
C GLU A 151 6.90 -10.15 -9.81
N ALA A 152 7.44 -8.92 -9.73
CA ALA A 152 8.88 -8.67 -9.84
C ALA A 152 9.67 -9.33 -8.70
N ILE A 153 9.14 -9.29 -7.47
CA ILE A 153 9.74 -9.95 -6.29
C ILE A 153 9.77 -11.47 -6.47
N LYS A 154 8.66 -12.07 -6.93
CA LYS A 154 8.56 -13.52 -7.17
C LYS A 154 9.51 -14.01 -8.25
N ALA A 155 9.71 -13.23 -9.31
CA ALA A 155 10.51 -13.64 -10.45
C ALA A 155 12.01 -13.77 -10.14
N ARG A 156 12.53 -13.04 -9.14
CA ARG A 156 13.92 -13.13 -8.63
C ARG A 156 15.02 -13.10 -9.72
N ASN A 157 14.77 -12.41 -10.82
CA ASN A 157 15.65 -12.34 -11.98
C ASN A 157 15.90 -10.90 -12.43
N ARG A 158 16.13 -10.01 -11.45
CA ARG A 158 16.40 -8.57 -11.63
C ARG A 158 15.27 -7.79 -12.31
N LYS A 159 14.06 -8.38 -12.44
CA LYS A 159 12.85 -7.68 -12.91
C LYS A 159 12.49 -6.44 -12.11
N MET A 160 12.96 -6.33 -10.88
CA MET A 160 12.77 -5.14 -10.05
C MET A 160 13.39 -3.89 -10.70
N ILE A 161 14.53 -4.00 -11.37
CA ILE A 161 15.15 -2.87 -12.09
C ILE A 161 14.22 -2.38 -13.20
N ALA A 162 13.68 -3.31 -14.00
CA ALA A 162 12.73 -2.99 -15.06
C ALA A 162 11.45 -2.34 -14.52
N PHE A 163 10.94 -2.83 -13.38
CA PHE A 163 9.80 -2.22 -12.69
C PHE A 163 10.09 -0.78 -12.27
N VAL A 164 11.22 -0.52 -11.58
CA VAL A 164 11.59 0.84 -11.14
C VAL A 164 11.76 1.75 -12.34
N LYS A 165 12.41 1.30 -13.41
CA LYS A 165 12.57 2.07 -14.65
C LYS A 165 11.22 2.43 -15.29
N LYS A 166 10.29 1.47 -15.37
CA LYS A 166 8.94 1.66 -15.94
C LYS A 166 8.13 2.69 -15.13
N TYR A 167 8.28 2.69 -13.82
CA TYR A 167 7.55 3.58 -12.90
C TYR A 167 8.48 4.55 -12.18
N SER A 168 9.45 5.11 -12.90
CA SER A 168 10.57 5.86 -12.32
C SER A 168 10.17 7.08 -11.51
N ASP A 169 9.00 7.67 -11.75
CA ASP A 169 8.47 8.81 -11.00
C ASP A 169 7.36 8.45 -10.00
N SER A 170 7.11 7.15 -9.78
CA SER A 170 6.07 6.68 -8.86
C SER A 170 6.53 6.60 -7.41
N PRO A 171 5.69 6.98 -6.43
CA PRO A 171 5.96 6.68 -5.03
C PRO A 171 6.07 5.18 -4.74
N VAL A 172 5.35 4.31 -5.47
CA VAL A 172 5.45 2.85 -5.28
C VAL A 172 6.84 2.35 -5.62
N ALA A 173 7.43 2.84 -6.72
CA ALA A 173 8.81 2.52 -7.08
C ALA A 173 9.79 3.04 -6.04
N PHE A 174 9.63 4.29 -5.59
CA PHE A 174 10.46 4.88 -4.54
C PHE A 174 10.50 4.03 -3.26
N TYR A 175 9.32 3.70 -2.71
CA TYR A 175 9.21 2.91 -1.49
C TYR A 175 9.78 1.50 -1.66
N GLN A 176 9.70 0.93 -2.86
CA GLN A 176 10.32 -0.37 -3.13
C GLN A 176 11.86 -0.31 -3.10
N VAL A 177 12.46 0.77 -3.62
CA VAL A 177 13.92 1.01 -3.49
C VAL A 177 14.29 1.20 -2.02
N GLU A 178 13.50 1.96 -1.26
CA GLU A 178 13.70 2.17 0.17
C GLU A 178 13.66 0.85 0.94
N GLN A 179 12.65 0.01 0.69
CA GLN A 179 12.52 -1.29 1.36
C GLN A 179 13.68 -2.23 1.04
N ILE A 180 14.07 -2.35 -0.24
CA ILE A 180 15.24 -3.16 -0.64
C ILE A 180 16.50 -2.63 0.04
N THR A 181 16.68 -1.31 0.10
CA THR A 181 17.81 -0.70 0.81
C THR A 181 17.81 -1.07 2.30
N SER A 182 16.65 -1.05 2.96
CA SER A 182 16.56 -1.39 4.39
C SER A 182 16.93 -2.84 4.69
N MET A 183 16.56 -3.77 3.80
CA MET A 183 16.86 -5.19 3.91
C MET A 183 18.29 -5.53 3.45
N PHE A 184 18.96 -4.60 2.77
CA PHE A 184 20.29 -4.81 2.24
C PHE A 184 21.33 -4.74 3.35
N ASP A 185 22.05 -5.84 3.55
CA ASP A 185 23.18 -5.93 4.46
C ASP A 185 24.33 -6.73 3.82
N GLU A 186 25.48 -6.77 4.49
CA GLU A 186 26.67 -7.46 3.99
C GLU A 186 26.41 -8.96 3.79
N SER A 187 25.69 -9.60 4.72
CA SER A 187 25.42 -11.03 4.69
C SER A 187 24.51 -11.48 3.54
N SER A 188 23.70 -10.57 3.01
CA SER A 188 22.70 -10.82 1.97
C SER A 188 23.00 -10.14 0.64
N ARG A 189 24.12 -9.40 0.55
CA ARG A 189 24.53 -8.57 -0.59
C ARG A 189 24.41 -9.29 -1.94
N ASP A 190 25.18 -10.35 -2.15
CA ASP A 190 25.25 -11.06 -3.44
C ASP A 190 23.91 -11.68 -3.83
N ARG A 191 23.22 -12.25 -2.83
CA ARG A 191 21.90 -12.84 -3.02
C ARG A 191 20.87 -11.78 -3.42
N MET A 192 20.84 -10.62 -2.78
CA MET A 192 19.90 -9.56 -3.12
C MET A 192 20.21 -8.92 -4.47
N GLN A 193 21.49 -8.68 -4.76
CA GLN A 193 21.93 -8.11 -6.04
C GLN A 193 21.56 -9.02 -7.23
N SER A 194 21.75 -10.34 -7.09
CA SER A 194 21.37 -11.30 -8.12
C SER A 194 19.85 -11.39 -8.30
N MET A 195 19.07 -11.33 -7.22
CA MET A 195 17.60 -11.44 -7.31
C MET A 195 16.94 -10.16 -7.83
N TRP A 196 17.34 -8.99 -7.35
CA TRP A 196 16.59 -7.73 -7.52
C TRP A 196 17.43 -6.56 -8.03
N GLY A 197 18.76 -6.66 -8.03
CA GLY A 197 19.66 -5.53 -8.27
C GLY A 197 20.14 -4.88 -6.97
N SER A 198 21.24 -4.15 -7.04
CA SER A 198 21.75 -3.40 -5.90
C SER A 198 20.89 -2.16 -5.58
N PRO A 199 20.87 -1.69 -4.33
CA PRO A 199 20.17 -0.45 -3.97
C PRO A 199 20.58 0.75 -4.84
N LEU A 200 21.86 0.87 -5.19
CA LEU A 200 22.36 1.97 -6.02
C LEU A 200 21.86 1.87 -7.47
N GLU A 201 21.87 0.67 -8.07
CA GLU A 201 21.29 0.44 -9.41
C GLU A 201 19.82 0.84 -9.43
N LEU A 202 19.04 0.37 -8.45
CA LEU A 202 17.61 0.69 -8.35
C LEU A 202 17.37 2.18 -8.14
N PHE A 203 18.15 2.84 -7.29
CA PHE A 203 18.03 4.28 -7.05
C PHE A 203 18.30 5.09 -8.33
N ASN A 204 19.27 4.67 -9.14
CA ASN A 204 19.62 5.40 -10.36
C ASN A 204 18.50 5.39 -11.41
N GLU A 205 17.67 4.33 -11.44
CA GLU A 205 16.51 4.22 -12.32
C GLU A 205 15.33 5.13 -11.90
N LEU A 206 15.35 5.70 -10.69
CA LEU A 206 14.34 6.69 -10.27
C LEU A 206 14.48 8.00 -11.03
N SER A 207 13.37 8.73 -11.14
CA SER A 207 13.29 10.04 -11.80
C SER A 207 14.19 11.07 -11.08
N PRO A 208 14.68 12.09 -11.79
CA PRO A 208 15.40 13.20 -11.15
C PRO A 208 14.58 13.88 -10.04
N ARG A 209 13.26 14.00 -10.21
CA ARG A 209 12.35 14.59 -9.22
C ARG A 209 12.40 13.82 -7.89
N LEU A 210 12.29 12.49 -7.94
CA LEU A 210 12.33 11.66 -6.74
C LEU A 210 13.71 11.61 -6.12
N LYS A 211 14.78 11.47 -6.93
CA LYS A 211 16.17 11.47 -6.46
C LYS A 211 16.54 12.77 -5.72
N ASN A 212 16.09 13.91 -6.23
CA ASN A 212 16.39 15.23 -5.66
C ASN A 212 15.42 15.68 -4.56
N SER A 213 14.39 14.88 -4.27
CA SER A 213 13.48 15.17 -3.15
C SER A 213 14.19 15.01 -1.79
N LYS A 214 13.64 15.62 -0.73
CA LYS A 214 14.17 15.44 0.64
C LYS A 214 14.25 13.95 1.05
N LYS A 215 13.24 13.15 0.69
CA LYS A 215 13.22 11.69 0.92
C LYS A 215 14.30 10.99 0.07
N GLY A 216 14.46 11.38 -1.20
CA GLY A 216 15.47 10.83 -2.11
C GLY A 216 16.91 11.05 -1.67
N LEU A 217 17.24 12.26 -1.21
CA LEU A 217 18.56 12.58 -0.67
C LEU A 217 18.88 11.75 0.59
N LYS A 218 17.88 11.56 1.47
CA LYS A 218 18.01 10.71 2.65
C LYS A 218 18.24 9.24 2.27
N LEU A 219 17.48 8.74 1.29
CA LEU A 219 17.65 7.38 0.78
C LEU A 219 19.04 7.18 0.17
N LYS A 220 19.52 8.12 -0.65
CA LYS A 220 20.87 8.06 -1.24
C LYS A 220 21.94 7.94 -0.16
N LYS A 221 21.86 8.76 0.90
CA LYS A 221 22.78 8.68 2.03
C LYS A 221 22.75 7.29 2.69
N SER A 222 21.55 6.74 2.90
CA SER A 222 21.41 5.39 3.48
C SER A 222 22.00 4.29 2.58
N ILE A 223 21.94 4.45 1.27
CA ILE A 223 22.57 3.53 0.31
C ILE A 223 24.09 3.62 0.45
N ASP A 224 24.64 4.84 0.45
CA ASP A 224 26.08 5.07 0.53
C ASP A 224 26.68 4.53 1.83
N ASP A 225 25.95 4.61 2.94
CA ASP A 225 26.41 4.07 4.21
C ASP A 225 26.36 2.53 4.29
N LYS A 226 25.57 1.86 3.45
CA LYS A 226 25.46 0.38 3.39
C LYS A 226 26.37 -0.27 2.34
N VAL A 227 26.84 0.51 1.37
CA VAL A 227 27.68 0.04 0.26
C VAL A 227 29.17 0.31 0.52
N LYS A 228 29.51 1.16 1.50
CA LYS A 228 30.85 1.21 2.11
C LYS A 228 31.25 -0.15 2.67
#